data_AF-A0AAD7XHP3-F1
#
_entry.id   AF-A0AAD7XHP3-F1
#
_cell.length_a   1.000
_cell.length_b   1.000
_cell.length_c   1.000
_cell.angle_alpha   90.00
_cell.angle_beta   90.00
_cell.angle_gamma   90.00
#
_symmetry.space_group_name_H-M   'P 1'
#
loop_
_entity.id
_entity.type
_entity.pdbx_description
1 polymer ?
#
loop_
_entity_poly.entity_id
_entity_poly.type
_entity_poly.pdbx_seq_one_letter_code
_entity_poly.pdbx_strand_id
1 'polypeptide(L)'
;MSALLRVARCVRPACGAVRARGLSSSQSALPSILAEEIDGEKANLAVDEKLNAAIAELQARGGSIAHDKGSGRVQVTLSKGVVAQFDCRDVATEEDESNEGSIEFDVKVTNDAGDRLIFECLAGDAVQIDGVAFYKSAAADDDKDIYDGPKFDELDPRVQAAFYSYLDERGVDPDLCGFINSYANHKEVVEYVNWLENVQAFVTK
;
A
#
# COMPACT_ATOMS: atom_id res chain seq x y z
N MET A 1 13.46 50.95 15.80
CA MET A 1 13.58 50.47 17.20
C MET A 1 14.47 49.23 17.15
N SER A 2 15.80 49.38 17.06
CA SER A 2 16.76 49.61 18.15
C SER A 2 16.77 48.49 19.20
N ALA A 3 17.74 47.59 19.07
CA ALA A 3 18.34 46.88 20.20
C ALA A 3 19.79 46.51 19.82
N LEU A 4 20.71 47.41 20.18
CA LEU A 4 22.14 47.18 20.29
C LEU A 4 22.41 46.31 21.52
N LEU A 5 23.30 45.32 21.46
CA LEU A 5 24.08 44.92 22.65
C LEU A 5 25.47 44.37 22.30
N ARG A 6 26.43 45.30 22.45
CA ARG A 6 27.83 45.23 22.91
C ARG A 6 28.67 43.95 22.77
N VAL A 7 29.74 44.17 22.02
CA VAL A 7 31.03 43.48 21.94
C VAL A 7 31.71 43.31 23.31
N ALA A 8 32.18 42.09 23.62
CA ALA A 8 33.24 41.84 24.59
C ALA A 8 34.51 41.38 23.83
N ARG A 9 35.55 42.22 23.84
CA ARG A 9 36.90 41.87 23.41
C ARG A 9 37.61 41.15 24.55
N CYS A 10 38.19 39.99 24.27
CA CYS A 10 39.25 39.41 25.09
C CYS A 10 40.46 39.10 24.20
N VAL A 11 41.64 39.55 24.60
CA VAL A 11 42.90 39.42 23.86
C VAL A 11 43.80 38.40 24.57
N ARG A 12 44.07 37.28 23.87
CA ARG A 12 45.27 36.39 23.76
C ARG A 12 46.07 35.95 25.02
N PRO A 13 46.66 34.73 24.98
CA PRO A 13 48.01 34.59 24.43
C PRO A 13 48.15 33.46 23.39
N ALA A 14 49.25 33.53 22.65
CA ALA A 14 49.62 32.63 21.57
C ALA A 14 50.59 31.52 22.04
N CYS A 15 50.66 30.49 21.18
CA CYS A 15 51.76 29.54 20.97
C CYS A 15 51.63 28.15 21.61
N GLY A 16 51.60 27.14 20.72
CA GLY A 16 51.62 25.72 21.04
C GLY A 16 51.23 24.91 19.80
N ALA A 17 52.16 24.75 18.86
CA ALA A 17 51.97 23.89 17.70
C ALA A 17 51.92 22.42 18.14
N VAL A 18 50.82 21.72 17.87
CA VAL A 18 50.79 20.25 17.79
C VAL A 18 50.09 19.84 16.51
N ARG A 19 50.74 18.87 15.86
CA ARG A 19 50.56 18.36 14.52
C ARG A 19 49.27 17.56 14.31
N ALA A 20 49.03 17.36 13.01
CA ALA A 20 48.22 16.33 12.36
C ALA A 20 46.70 16.53 12.49
N ARG A 21 46.15 17.06 11.39
CA ARG A 21 44.77 16.85 10.97
C ARG A 21 44.42 15.37 11.17
N GLY A 22 43.69 15.08 12.23
CA GLY A 22 42.91 13.86 12.31
C GLY A 22 41.99 13.83 11.10
N LEU A 23 41.98 12.72 10.39
CA LEU A 23 41.11 12.49 9.26
C LEU A 23 39.69 12.84 9.69
N SER A 24 39.09 13.82 9.02
CA SER A 24 37.65 14.04 9.11
C SER A 24 37.02 12.78 8.56
N SER A 25 36.60 11.87 9.44
CA SER A 25 35.59 10.89 9.09
C SER A 25 34.44 11.71 8.51
N SER A 26 34.17 11.58 7.22
CA SER A 26 32.96 12.16 6.63
C SER A 26 31.79 11.57 7.41
N GLN A 27 31.32 12.27 8.43
CA GLN A 27 30.14 11.84 9.16
C GLN A 27 29.02 11.97 8.14
N SER A 28 28.50 10.83 7.71
CA SER A 28 27.35 10.76 6.85
C SER A 28 26.23 11.56 7.51
N ALA A 29 25.68 12.56 6.81
CA ALA A 29 24.49 13.28 7.27
C ALA A 29 23.21 12.44 7.11
N LEU A 30 23.32 11.25 6.48
CA LEU A 30 22.18 10.38 6.19
C LEU A 30 21.41 9.96 7.45
N PRO A 31 22.03 9.54 8.57
CA PRO A 31 21.28 9.11 9.76
C PRO A 31 20.41 10.22 10.36
N SER A 32 20.90 11.47 10.37
CA SER A 32 20.13 12.61 10.86
C SER A 32 19.00 12.99 9.90
N ILE A 33 19.23 12.97 8.59
CA ILE A 33 18.19 13.23 7.59
C ILE A 33 17.08 12.16 7.67
N LEU A 34 17.45 10.88 7.80
CA LEU A 34 16.49 9.80 7.99
C LEU A 34 15.68 9.97 9.28
N ALA A 35 16.29 10.47 10.37
CA ALA A 35 15.57 10.71 11.62
C ALA A 35 14.52 11.82 11.46
N GLU A 36 14.90 12.93 10.82
CA GLU A 36 14.00 14.05 10.52
C GLU A 36 12.82 13.61 9.64
N GLU A 37 13.08 12.79 8.62
CA GLU A 37 12.05 12.24 7.74
C GLU A 37 11.09 11.29 8.49
N ILE A 38 11.63 10.34 9.26
CA ILE A 38 10.82 9.39 10.05
C ILE A 38 9.89 10.12 11.02
N ASP A 39 10.39 11.15 11.70
CA ASP A 39 9.60 11.94 12.65
C ASP A 39 8.51 12.76 11.92
N GLY A 40 8.84 13.32 10.76
CA GLY A 40 7.89 14.03 9.90
C GLY A 40 6.73 13.14 9.44
N GLU A 41 7.04 11.95 8.91
CA GLU A 41 6.04 11.02 8.41
C GLU A 41 5.18 10.40 9.52
N LYS A 42 5.79 10.09 10.68
CA LYS A 42 5.02 9.60 11.84
C LYS A 42 4.02 10.61 12.37
N ALA A 43 4.32 11.91 12.27
CA ALA A 43 3.37 12.95 12.61
C ALA A 43 2.21 13.05 11.60
N ASN A 44 2.45 12.64 10.34
CA ASN A 44 1.48 12.63 9.24
C ASN A 44 0.71 11.32 9.10
N LEU A 45 1.11 10.25 9.79
CA LEU A 45 0.30 9.05 10.04
C LEU A 45 -0.90 9.39 10.94
N ALA A 46 -1.69 10.37 10.52
CA ALA A 46 -2.96 10.71 11.14
C ALA A 46 -3.95 9.59 10.86
N VAL A 47 -4.70 9.26 11.89
CA VAL A 47 -5.74 8.25 11.85
C VAL A 47 -6.87 8.75 10.97
N ASP A 48 -7.02 8.18 9.78
CA ASP A 48 -8.22 8.39 8.99
C ASP A 48 -9.40 7.73 9.72
N GLU A 49 -10.22 8.56 10.36
CA GLU A 49 -11.42 8.11 11.08
C GLU A 49 -12.37 7.34 10.17
N LYS A 50 -12.44 7.69 8.88
CA LYS A 50 -13.27 6.97 7.91
C LYS A 50 -12.70 5.60 7.61
N LEU A 51 -11.39 5.49 7.41
CA LEU A 51 -10.73 4.19 7.22
C LEU A 51 -10.96 3.28 8.42
N ASN A 52 -10.81 3.80 9.64
CA ASN A 52 -11.09 3.04 10.86
C ASN A 52 -12.55 2.60 10.97
N ALA A 53 -13.50 3.46 10.60
CA ALA A 53 -14.91 3.10 10.57
C ALA A 53 -15.18 1.98 9.56
N ALA A 54 -14.59 2.06 8.36
CA ALA A 54 -14.71 1.02 7.34
C ALA A 54 -14.09 -0.31 7.78
N ILE A 55 -12.93 -0.29 8.45
CA ILE A 55 -12.31 -1.48 9.06
C ILE A 55 -13.26 -2.10 10.11
N ALA A 56 -13.85 -1.27 10.97
CA ALA A 56 -14.77 -1.74 11.99
C ALA A 56 -16.05 -2.34 11.39
N GLU A 57 -16.58 -1.76 10.32
CA GLU A 57 -17.74 -2.28 9.60
C GLU A 57 -17.45 -3.62 8.91
N LEU A 58 -16.30 -3.73 8.23
CA LEU A 58 -15.82 -4.98 7.64
C LEU A 58 -15.76 -6.08 8.71
N GLN A 59 -15.16 -5.77 9.87
CA GLN A 59 -15.04 -6.70 10.99
C GLN A 59 -16.40 -7.06 11.60
N ALA A 60 -17.33 -6.11 11.70
CA ALA A 60 -18.68 -6.36 12.20
C ALA A 60 -19.48 -7.32 11.29
N ARG A 61 -19.19 -7.33 9.98
CA ARG A 61 -19.74 -8.28 9.00
C ARG A 61 -19.04 -9.65 9.02
N GLY A 62 -18.03 -9.83 9.88
CA GLY A 62 -17.23 -11.06 9.97
C GLY A 62 -16.05 -11.12 9.00
N GLY A 63 -15.73 -10.00 8.36
CA GLY A 63 -14.54 -9.87 7.52
C GLY A 63 -13.26 -9.64 8.33
N SER A 64 -12.12 -9.76 7.67
CA SER A 64 -10.81 -9.57 8.30
C SER A 64 -9.77 -9.10 7.30
N ILE A 65 -8.74 -8.40 7.78
CA ILE A 65 -7.63 -7.92 6.97
C ILE A 65 -6.36 -8.63 7.45
N ALA A 66 -5.60 -9.16 6.50
CA ALA A 66 -4.29 -9.76 6.74
C ALA A 66 -3.25 -9.05 5.86
N HIS A 67 -2.13 -8.68 6.46
CA HIS A 67 -1.00 -8.05 5.78
C HIS A 67 0.27 -8.32 6.58
N ASP A 68 1.42 -8.33 5.90
CA ASP A 68 2.72 -8.48 6.54
C ASP A 68 3.47 -7.15 6.57
N LYS A 69 4.27 -6.93 7.62
CA LYS A 69 5.19 -5.79 7.70
C LYS A 69 6.34 -6.01 6.72
N GLY A 70 6.66 -5.00 5.90
CA GLY A 70 7.67 -5.08 4.83
C GLY A 70 7.13 -5.61 3.49
N SER A 71 5.82 -5.80 3.37
CA SER A 71 5.14 -6.21 2.14
C SER A 71 4.04 -5.20 1.79
N GLY A 72 3.92 -4.85 0.52
CA GLY A 72 2.81 -4.02 0.02
C GLY A 72 1.49 -4.78 -0.09
N ARG A 73 1.53 -6.11 -0.04
CA ARG A 73 0.37 -6.99 -0.20
C ARG A 73 -0.58 -6.91 1.00
N VAL A 74 -1.86 -6.77 0.69
CA VAL A 74 -2.98 -6.77 1.64
C VAL A 74 -4.03 -7.77 1.16
N GLN A 75 -4.54 -8.57 2.08
CA GLN A 75 -5.62 -9.51 1.84
C GLN A 75 -6.83 -9.14 2.70
N VAL A 76 -7.97 -8.92 2.06
CA VAL A 76 -9.25 -8.60 2.69
C VAL A 76 -10.19 -9.77 2.52
N THR A 77 -10.55 -10.43 3.61
CA THR A 77 -11.60 -11.46 3.62
C THR A 77 -12.93 -10.76 3.86
N LEU A 78 -13.83 -10.79 2.88
CA LEU A 78 -15.16 -10.16 2.97
C LEU A 78 -16.16 -11.09 3.64
N SER A 79 -16.12 -12.37 3.27
CA SER A 79 -16.96 -13.42 3.81
C SER A 79 -16.33 -14.79 3.56
N LYS A 80 -16.97 -15.87 4.04
CA LYS A 80 -16.45 -17.23 3.84
C LYS A 80 -16.33 -17.53 2.33
N GLY A 81 -15.10 -17.72 1.87
CA GLY A 81 -14.79 -18.04 0.49
C GLY A 81 -14.70 -16.84 -0.45
N VAL A 82 -14.80 -15.60 0.04
CA VAL A 82 -14.63 -14.38 -0.77
C VAL A 82 -13.48 -13.56 -0.20
N VAL A 83 -12.42 -13.43 -0.99
CA VAL A 83 -11.18 -12.75 -0.60
C VAL A 83 -10.77 -11.78 -1.69
N ALA A 84 -10.61 -10.51 -1.36
CA ALA A 84 -9.96 -9.52 -2.21
C ALA A 84 -8.48 -9.39 -1.82
N GLN A 85 -7.60 -9.21 -2.78
CA GLN A 85 -6.16 -9.04 -2.57
C GLN A 85 -5.66 -7.89 -3.45
N PHE A 86 -4.87 -6.99 -2.89
CA PHE A 86 -4.22 -5.90 -3.62
C PHE A 86 -2.81 -5.65 -3.09
N ASP A 87 -2.00 -4.92 -3.83
CA ASP A 87 -0.72 -4.39 -3.36
C ASP A 87 -0.79 -2.86 -3.34
N CYS A 88 -0.29 -2.21 -2.28
CA CYS A 88 -0.34 -0.75 -2.17
C CYS A 88 0.52 -0.02 -3.22
N ARG A 89 1.34 -0.75 -3.99
CA ARG A 89 2.20 -0.22 -5.05
C ARG A 89 1.64 -0.44 -6.45
N ASP A 90 0.65 -1.31 -6.59
CA ASP A 90 0.05 -1.70 -7.88
C ASP A 90 -1.02 -0.67 -8.27
N VAL A 91 -0.53 0.55 -8.49
CA VAL A 91 -1.33 1.65 -9.06
C VAL A 91 -1.43 1.43 -10.56
N ALA A 92 -2.65 1.42 -11.07
CA ALA A 92 -2.93 1.28 -12.50
C ALA A 92 -2.13 2.34 -13.28
N THR A 93 -1.32 1.88 -14.22
CA THR A 93 -0.47 2.76 -15.03
C THR A 93 -1.28 3.50 -16.09
N GLU A 94 -0.82 4.68 -16.50
CA GLU A 94 -1.46 5.65 -17.41
C GLU A 94 -1.77 5.15 -18.86
N GLU A 95 -1.93 3.85 -19.09
CA GLU A 95 -2.40 3.35 -20.41
C GLU A 95 -3.83 3.82 -20.72
N ASP A 96 -4.62 4.15 -19.68
CA ASP A 96 -5.92 4.84 -19.77
C ASP A 96 -5.94 6.06 -18.83
N GLU A 97 -6.13 7.27 -19.37
CA GLU A 97 -6.23 8.53 -18.60
C GLU A 97 -7.35 8.51 -17.52
N SER A 98 -8.32 7.60 -17.63
CA SER A 98 -9.41 7.43 -16.66
C SER A 98 -9.02 6.62 -15.42
N ASN A 99 -7.89 5.91 -15.44
CA ASN A 99 -7.52 4.95 -14.40
C ASN A 99 -6.38 5.46 -13.50
N GLU A 100 -5.88 6.68 -13.74
CA GLU A 100 -4.80 7.29 -12.97
C GLU A 100 -5.12 7.28 -11.46
N GLY A 101 -4.31 6.57 -10.68
CA GLY A 101 -4.48 6.48 -9.23
C GLY A 101 -5.44 5.39 -8.73
N SER A 102 -6.01 4.55 -9.62
CA SER A 102 -6.77 3.36 -9.22
C SER A 102 -5.83 2.23 -8.81
N ILE A 103 -6.27 1.36 -7.90
CA ILE A 103 -5.49 0.18 -7.46
C ILE A 103 -6.00 -1.07 -8.17
N GLU A 104 -5.09 -1.86 -8.72
CA GLU A 104 -5.38 -3.20 -9.22
C GLU A 104 -5.58 -4.18 -8.05
N PHE A 105 -6.62 -4.99 -8.12
CA PHE A 105 -6.93 -5.98 -7.10
C PHE A 105 -7.58 -7.24 -7.68
N ASP A 106 -7.27 -8.37 -7.05
CA ASP A 106 -7.85 -9.66 -7.39
C ASP A 106 -8.97 -10.03 -6.42
N VAL A 107 -10.08 -10.55 -6.93
CA VAL A 107 -11.12 -11.16 -6.10
C VAL A 107 -11.16 -12.66 -6.34
N LYS A 108 -10.87 -13.42 -5.29
CA LYS A 108 -10.99 -14.87 -5.28
C LYS A 108 -12.28 -15.31 -4.61
N VAL A 109 -13.12 -15.99 -5.38
CA VAL A 109 -14.36 -16.62 -4.89
C VAL A 109 -14.21 -18.14 -4.93
N THR A 110 -14.25 -18.79 -3.77
CA THR A 110 -14.08 -20.23 -3.60
C THR A 110 -15.41 -20.87 -3.21
N ASN A 111 -15.82 -21.91 -3.94
CA ASN A 111 -17.02 -22.68 -3.61
C ASN A 111 -16.73 -23.83 -2.63
N ASP A 112 -17.77 -24.55 -2.20
CA ASP A 112 -17.63 -25.66 -1.24
C ASP A 112 -16.80 -26.85 -1.77
N ALA A 113 -16.69 -26.99 -3.09
CA ALA A 113 -15.83 -28.01 -3.71
C ALA A 113 -14.35 -27.58 -3.78
N GLY A 114 -14.04 -26.33 -3.43
CA GLY A 114 -12.71 -25.74 -3.53
C GLY A 114 -12.34 -25.24 -4.93
N ASP A 115 -13.27 -25.29 -5.89
CA ASP A 115 -13.12 -24.62 -7.19
C ASP A 115 -13.23 -23.11 -6.99
N ARG A 116 -12.53 -22.35 -7.84
CA ARG A 116 -12.32 -20.92 -7.63
C ARG A 116 -12.57 -20.13 -8.91
N LEU A 117 -13.16 -18.97 -8.74
CA LEU A 117 -13.15 -17.89 -9.72
C LEU A 117 -12.19 -16.82 -9.21
N ILE A 118 -11.29 -16.37 -10.07
CA ILE A 118 -10.40 -15.24 -9.81
C ILE A 118 -10.80 -14.13 -10.79
N PHE A 119 -11.20 -12.99 -10.24
CA PHE A 119 -11.53 -11.80 -11.01
C PHE A 119 -10.38 -10.82 -10.87
N GLU A 120 -9.90 -10.31 -12.00
CA GLU A 120 -8.94 -9.20 -12.07
C GLU A 120 -9.77 -7.92 -12.14
N CYS A 121 -9.54 -6.99 -11.21
CA CYS A 121 -10.37 -5.81 -11.05
C CYS A 121 -9.55 -4.54 -10.81
N LEU A 122 -10.16 -3.40 -11.14
CA LEU A 122 -9.65 -2.07 -10.87
C LEU A 122 -10.55 -1.33 -9.86
N ALA A 123 -9.93 -0.75 -8.84
CA ALA A 123 -10.61 0.02 -7.80
C ALA A 123 -10.70 1.51 -8.20
N GLY A 124 -11.62 1.83 -9.10
CA GLY A 124 -11.98 3.22 -9.45
C GLY A 124 -13.13 3.78 -8.59
N ASP A 125 -13.93 4.68 -9.18
CA ASP A 125 -15.21 5.13 -8.60
C ASP A 125 -16.22 3.98 -8.43
N ALA A 126 -16.08 2.93 -9.24
CA ALA A 126 -16.79 1.67 -9.15
C ALA A 126 -15.84 0.51 -9.42
N VAL A 127 -16.26 -0.72 -9.12
CA VAL A 127 -15.53 -1.92 -9.50
C VAL A 127 -15.55 -2.04 -11.02
N GLN A 128 -14.38 -2.13 -11.65
CA GLN A 128 -14.24 -2.53 -13.05
C GLN A 128 -13.61 -3.93 -13.08
N ILE A 129 -14.18 -4.83 -13.89
CA ILE A 129 -13.66 -6.19 -14.11
C ILE A 129 -12.92 -6.21 -15.45
N ASP A 130 -11.65 -6.61 -15.43
CA ASP A 130 -10.82 -6.74 -16.62
C ASP A 130 -10.72 -8.20 -17.11
N GLY A 131 -10.78 -9.15 -16.18
CA GLY A 131 -10.61 -10.57 -16.45
C GLY A 131 -11.36 -11.46 -15.46
N VAL A 132 -11.70 -12.68 -15.91
CA VAL A 132 -12.19 -13.73 -15.00
C VAL A 132 -11.66 -15.10 -15.41
N ALA A 133 -10.93 -15.72 -14.49
CA ALA A 133 -10.32 -17.02 -14.65
C ALA A 133 -10.99 -18.07 -13.73
N PHE A 134 -11.03 -19.33 -14.18
CA PHE A 134 -11.60 -20.44 -13.42
C PHE A 134 -10.55 -21.50 -13.11
N TYR A 135 -10.42 -21.82 -11.82
CA TYR A 135 -9.47 -22.79 -11.30
C TYR A 135 -10.20 -23.95 -10.63
N LYS A 136 -9.78 -25.17 -10.97
CA LYS A 136 -10.20 -26.37 -10.23
C LYS A 136 -9.52 -26.45 -8.89
N SER A 137 -10.16 -27.10 -7.91
CA SER A 137 -9.62 -27.26 -6.56
C SER A 137 -8.17 -27.75 -6.52
N ALA A 138 -7.79 -28.68 -7.41
CA ALA A 138 -6.46 -29.25 -7.47
C ALA A 138 -5.38 -28.37 -8.15
N ALA A 139 -5.78 -27.32 -8.86
CA ALA A 139 -4.85 -26.41 -9.53
C ALA A 139 -4.24 -25.41 -8.54
N ALA A 140 -3.04 -24.93 -8.84
CA ALA A 140 -2.45 -23.78 -8.15
C ALA A 140 -3.10 -22.48 -8.66
N ASP A 141 -3.11 -21.44 -7.84
CA ASP A 141 -3.69 -20.12 -8.19
C ASP A 141 -2.84 -19.38 -9.25
N ASP A 142 -1.60 -19.81 -9.48
CA ASP A 142 -0.63 -19.21 -10.40
C ASP A 142 -0.22 -20.16 -11.55
N ASP A 143 -1.03 -21.19 -11.79
CA ASP A 143 -0.79 -22.17 -12.85
C ASP A 143 -0.96 -21.53 -14.24
N LYS A 144 0.17 -21.23 -14.88
CA LYS A 144 0.24 -20.57 -16.20
C LYS A 144 -0.28 -21.44 -17.34
N ASP A 145 -0.52 -22.72 -17.11
CA ASP A 145 -1.09 -23.62 -18.11
C ASP A 145 -2.63 -23.59 -18.11
N ILE A 146 -3.25 -22.86 -17.18
CA ILE A 146 -4.69 -22.65 -17.13
C ILE A 146 -5.11 -21.57 -18.12
N TYR A 147 -6.29 -21.76 -18.70
CA TYR A 147 -6.90 -20.75 -19.55
C TYR A 147 -7.53 -19.66 -18.69
N ASP A 148 -6.97 -18.45 -18.76
CA ASP A 148 -7.38 -17.28 -17.97
C ASP A 148 -8.70 -16.65 -18.43
N GLY A 149 -9.33 -17.21 -19.47
CA GLY A 149 -10.56 -16.69 -20.05
C GLY A 149 -10.31 -15.82 -21.30
N PRO A 150 -11.38 -15.44 -22.02
CA PRO A 150 -11.29 -14.43 -23.06
C PRO A 150 -11.15 -13.04 -22.43
N LYS A 151 -10.89 -12.02 -23.24
CA LYS A 151 -11.00 -10.64 -22.76
C LYS A 151 -12.42 -10.39 -22.27
N PHE A 152 -12.57 -9.69 -21.14
CA PHE A 152 -13.88 -9.51 -20.52
C PHE A 152 -14.86 -8.75 -21.42
N ASP A 153 -14.36 -7.77 -22.19
CA ASP A 153 -15.13 -6.97 -23.15
C ASP A 153 -15.67 -7.79 -24.34
N GLU A 154 -15.05 -8.93 -24.65
CA GLU A 154 -15.49 -9.85 -25.71
C GLU A 154 -16.63 -10.80 -25.24
N LEU A 155 -16.96 -10.84 -23.94
CA LEU A 155 -18.06 -11.65 -23.42
C LEU A 155 -19.44 -11.11 -23.84
N ASP A 156 -20.46 -11.97 -23.86
CA ASP A 156 -21.86 -11.53 -24.04
C ASP A 156 -22.20 -10.47 -22.96
N PRO A 157 -22.78 -9.31 -23.32
CA PRO A 157 -23.06 -8.24 -22.35
C PRO A 157 -23.93 -8.68 -21.16
N ARG A 158 -24.79 -9.69 -21.34
CA ARG A 158 -25.60 -10.25 -20.24
C ARG A 158 -24.76 -11.05 -19.26
N VAL A 159 -23.69 -11.69 -19.74
CA VAL A 159 -22.72 -12.40 -18.90
C VAL A 159 -21.89 -11.38 -18.12
N GLN A 160 -21.41 -10.33 -18.78
CA GLN A 160 -20.69 -9.23 -18.11
C GLN A 160 -21.53 -8.64 -16.97
N ALA A 161 -22.78 -8.25 -17.26
CA ALA A 161 -23.69 -7.71 -16.26
C ALA A 161 -23.96 -8.68 -15.10
N ALA A 162 -24.10 -9.98 -15.39
CA ALA A 162 -24.30 -10.99 -14.37
C ALA A 162 -23.07 -11.17 -13.46
N PHE A 163 -21.85 -11.01 -13.98
CA PHE A 163 -20.64 -11.05 -13.16
C PHE A 163 -20.55 -9.85 -12.21
N TYR A 164 -20.89 -8.64 -12.67
CA TYR A 164 -20.99 -7.48 -11.79
C TYR A 164 -22.01 -7.70 -10.67
N SER A 165 -23.23 -8.17 -10.98
CA SER A 165 -24.22 -8.51 -9.95
C SER A 165 -23.75 -9.61 -9.01
N TYR A 166 -23.03 -10.62 -9.52
CA TYR A 166 -22.49 -11.71 -8.72
C TYR A 166 -21.48 -11.23 -7.67
N LEU A 167 -20.62 -10.26 -8.03
CA LEU A 167 -19.63 -9.64 -7.15
C LEU A 167 -20.30 -8.70 -6.12
N ASP A 168 -21.23 -7.86 -6.58
CA ASP A 168 -21.98 -6.93 -5.72
C ASP A 168 -22.72 -7.64 -4.58
N GLU A 169 -23.42 -8.75 -4.87
CA GLU A 169 -24.10 -9.60 -3.88
C GLU A 169 -23.14 -10.18 -2.81
N ARG A 170 -21.84 -10.19 -3.07
CA ARG A 170 -20.78 -10.72 -2.18
C ARG A 170 -20.01 -9.62 -1.46
N GLY A 171 -20.42 -8.36 -1.62
CA GLY A 171 -19.77 -7.19 -1.01
C GLY A 171 -18.53 -6.73 -1.75
N VAL A 172 -18.42 -7.03 -3.04
CA VAL A 172 -17.43 -6.45 -3.96
C VAL A 172 -18.16 -5.36 -4.73
N ASP A 173 -18.17 -4.19 -4.13
CA ASP A 173 -19.00 -3.04 -4.50
C ASP A 173 -18.15 -1.75 -4.48
N PRO A 174 -18.69 -0.57 -4.85
CA PRO A 174 -17.95 0.69 -4.82
C PRO A 174 -17.41 1.07 -3.43
N ASP A 175 -18.06 0.65 -2.34
CA ASP A 175 -17.57 0.90 -0.98
C ASP A 175 -16.27 0.13 -0.73
N LEU A 176 -16.14 -1.09 -1.26
CA LEU A 176 -14.88 -1.84 -1.26
C LEU A 176 -13.79 -1.11 -2.06
N CYS A 177 -14.09 -0.53 -3.22
CA CYS A 177 -13.11 0.26 -3.99
C CYS A 177 -12.58 1.45 -3.17
N GLY A 178 -13.49 2.19 -2.53
CA GLY A 178 -13.12 3.29 -1.64
C GLY A 178 -12.26 2.83 -0.45
N PHE A 179 -12.58 1.67 0.12
CA PHE A 179 -11.78 1.04 1.17
C PHE A 179 -10.38 0.67 0.66
N ILE A 180 -10.25 0.00 -0.49
CA ILE A 180 -8.97 -0.43 -1.05
C ILE A 180 -8.07 0.78 -1.29
N ASN A 181 -8.58 1.83 -1.95
CA ASN A 181 -7.81 3.06 -2.22
C ASN A 181 -7.33 3.73 -0.92
N SER A 182 -8.21 3.83 0.09
CA SER A 182 -7.86 4.43 1.38
C SER A 182 -6.83 3.58 2.15
N TYR A 183 -7.01 2.25 2.15
CA TYR A 183 -6.12 1.32 2.84
C TYR A 183 -4.76 1.21 2.15
N ALA A 184 -4.70 1.21 0.81
CA ALA A 184 -3.47 1.21 0.03
C ALA A 184 -2.61 2.43 0.36
N ASN A 185 -3.20 3.63 0.35
CA ASN A 185 -2.51 4.86 0.75
C ASN A 185 -1.98 4.79 2.19
N HIS A 186 -2.81 4.32 3.13
CA HIS A 186 -2.38 4.15 4.52
C HIS A 186 -1.22 3.15 4.65
N LYS A 187 -1.36 1.99 4.00
CA LYS A 187 -0.37 0.92 4.00
C LYS A 187 0.96 1.38 3.43
N GLU A 188 0.95 2.17 2.36
CA GLU A 188 2.17 2.69 1.75
C GLU A 188 2.93 3.63 2.67
N VAL A 189 2.24 4.55 3.36
CA VAL A 189 2.90 5.43 4.35
C VAL A 189 3.48 4.60 5.51
N VAL A 190 2.74 3.59 6.00
CA VAL A 190 3.23 2.69 7.06
C VAL A 190 4.49 1.93 6.61
N GLU A 191 4.50 1.41 5.38
CA GLU A 191 5.65 0.68 4.85
C GLU A 191 6.82 1.59 4.49
N TYR A 192 6.57 2.83 4.05
CA TYR A 192 7.61 3.84 3.85
C TYR A 192 8.35 4.16 5.15
N VAL A 193 7.60 4.43 6.24
CA VAL A 193 8.20 4.66 7.56
C VAL A 193 8.98 3.43 8.03
N ASN A 194 8.41 2.24 7.89
CA ASN A 194 9.11 1.00 8.21
C ASN A 194 10.41 0.83 7.41
N TRP A 195 10.38 1.13 6.11
CA TRP A 195 11.56 1.10 5.26
C TRP A 195 12.63 2.09 5.73
N LEU A 196 12.25 3.34 6.01
CA LEU A 196 13.16 4.36 6.55
C LEU A 196 13.81 3.91 7.87
N GLU A 197 13.04 3.33 8.79
CA GLU A 197 13.54 2.77 10.05
C GLU A 197 14.58 1.66 9.81
N ASN A 198 14.31 0.75 8.87
CA ASN A 198 15.24 -0.33 8.53
C ASN A 198 16.53 0.20 7.88
N VAL A 199 16.43 1.20 6.99
CA VAL A 199 17.58 1.85 6.37
C VAL A 199 18.40 2.59 7.42
N GLN A 200 17.76 3.34 8.31
CA GLN A 200 18.43 4.03 9.41
C GLN A 200 19.17 3.03 10.30
N ALA A 201 18.53 1.93 10.68
CA ALA A 201 19.14 0.87 11.48
C ALA A 201 20.32 0.18 10.76
N PHE A 202 20.31 0.11 9.43
CA PHE A 202 21.40 -0.43 8.64
C PHE A 202 22.62 0.51 8.60
N VAL A 203 22.41 1.82 8.40
CA VAL A 203 23.51 2.79 8.26
C VAL A 203 24.10 3.28 9.58
N THR A 204 23.40 3.02 10.70
CA THR A 204 23.86 3.37 12.07
C THR A 204 24.57 2.23 12.80
N LYS A 205 24.55 1.02 12.23
CA LYS A 205 25.34 -0.13 12.69
C LYS A 205 26.73 -0.11 12.08
#